data_AF-A0A1R3V990-F1
#
_entry.id   AF-A0A1R3V990-F1
#
_cell.length_a   1.000
_cell.length_b   1.000
_cell.length_c   1.000
_cell.angle_alpha   90.00
_cell.angle_beta   90.00
_cell.angle_gamma   90.00
#
_symmetry.space_group_name_H-M   'P 1'
#
loop_
_entity.id
_entity.type
_entity.pdbx_description
1 polymer ?
#
loop_
_entity_poly.entity_id
_entity_poly.type
_entity_poly.pdbx_seq_one_letter_code
_entity_poly.pdbx_strand_id
1 'polypeptide(L)'
;MLAERPWTGYGFESFWGTPLLLNQDQPFDRAWDIRTIVHGHNGYLDIAVLMGIPALCVAVYTFLVAPLRDYMRIPLRKENIHLGDFFMMVVLFAALNAFFESFFFHRADPVWLFFVFGMFGLRQVSLRPMAVRGRS
;
A
#
# COMPACT_ATOMS: atom_id res chain seq x y z
N MET A 1 20.54 8.83 -3.17
CA MET A 1 19.22 9.29 -2.68
C MET A 1 18.71 8.39 -1.55
N LEU A 2 18.09 7.21 -1.77
CA LEU A 2 17.72 6.31 -0.65
C LEU A 2 18.88 5.90 0.27
N ALA A 3 20.09 5.76 -0.27
CA ALA A 3 21.28 5.39 0.50
C ALA A 3 21.80 6.49 1.44
N GLU A 4 21.39 7.76 1.27
CA GLU A 4 21.92 8.88 2.06
C GLU A 4 21.12 9.13 3.34
N ARG A 5 19.80 8.90 3.31
CA ARG A 5 18.91 8.98 4.49
C ARG A 5 17.93 7.81 4.56
N PRO A 6 18.43 6.58 4.72
CA PRO A 6 17.60 5.37 4.66
C PRO A 6 16.60 5.26 5.83
N TRP A 7 16.90 5.88 6.97
CA TRP A 7 16.14 5.66 8.21
C TRP A 7 14.92 6.57 8.35
N THR A 8 15.03 7.85 7.97
CA THR A 8 13.96 8.84 8.14
C THR A 8 13.30 9.24 6.82
N GLY A 9 13.89 8.86 5.68
CA GLY A 9 13.50 9.39 4.39
C GLY A 9 13.71 10.90 4.29
N TYR A 10 13.05 11.51 3.31
CA TYR A 10 13.15 12.94 3.00
C TYR A 10 11.89 13.76 3.39
N GLY A 11 10.89 13.13 4.03
CA GLY A 11 9.66 13.77 4.50
C GLY A 11 8.46 13.53 3.57
N PHE A 12 7.28 13.28 4.17
CA PHE A 12 6.02 13.02 3.48
C PHE A 12 5.63 14.20 2.58
N GLU A 13 5.32 13.93 1.31
CA GLU A 13 5.04 14.91 0.22
C GLU A 13 6.14 15.93 -0.09
N SER A 14 7.28 15.93 0.60
CA SER A 14 8.31 16.96 0.41
C SER A 14 9.38 16.60 -0.62
N PHE A 15 9.48 15.32 -1.05
CA PHE A 15 10.64 14.83 -1.81
C PHE A 15 10.67 15.29 -3.28
N TRP A 16 9.57 15.15 -4.02
CA TRP A 16 9.48 15.40 -5.46
C TRP A 16 9.61 16.88 -5.86
N GLY A 17 9.71 17.80 -4.89
CA GLY A 17 9.91 19.24 -5.09
C GLY A 17 11.18 19.81 -4.44
N THR A 18 12.10 18.97 -3.94
CA THR A 18 13.31 19.49 -3.28
C THR A 18 14.34 20.04 -4.27
N PRO A 19 15.11 21.09 -3.89
CA PRO A 19 16.22 21.60 -4.70
C PRO A 19 17.34 20.55 -4.93
N LEU A 20 17.33 19.42 -4.21
CA LEU A 20 18.25 18.31 -4.42
C LEU A 20 18.00 17.56 -5.75
N LEU A 21 16.75 17.51 -6.21
CA LEU A 21 16.37 16.93 -7.51
C LEU A 21 16.41 17.97 -8.63
N LEU A 22 16.01 19.22 -8.33
CA LEU A 22 15.98 20.32 -9.28
C LEU A 22 17.38 20.81 -9.68
N ASN A 23 18.38 20.70 -8.79
CA ASN A 23 19.77 21.12 -9.04
C ASN A 23 20.71 19.97 -9.45
N GLN A 24 20.20 18.76 -9.72
CA GLN A 24 21.02 17.78 -10.43
C GLN A 24 21.11 18.20 -11.90
N ASP A 25 22.18 18.91 -12.25
CA ASP A 25 22.52 19.23 -13.64
C ASP A 25 22.63 17.93 -14.45
N GLN A 26 21.66 17.70 -15.32
CA GLN A 26 21.66 16.59 -16.26
C GLN A 26 21.61 17.11 -17.69
N PRO A 27 22.31 16.44 -18.62
CA PRO A 27 22.32 16.83 -20.04
C PRO A 27 20.90 16.90 -20.60
N PHE A 28 20.57 18.00 -21.27
CA PHE A 28 19.26 18.28 -21.88
C PHE A 28 18.87 17.28 -23.00
N ASP A 29 19.82 16.48 -23.50
CA ASP A 29 19.64 15.52 -24.58
C ASP A 29 19.17 14.12 -24.12
N ARG A 30 18.74 13.95 -22.86
CA ARG A 30 18.11 12.69 -22.45
C ARG A 30 16.65 12.63 -22.89
N ALA A 31 16.27 11.47 -23.40
CA ALA A 31 14.91 11.16 -23.85
C ALA A 31 13.82 11.22 -22.75
N TRP A 32 14.18 11.47 -21.49
CA TRP A 32 13.23 11.50 -20.38
C TRP A 32 13.56 12.65 -19.41
N ASP A 33 12.58 13.53 -19.14
CA ASP A 33 12.68 14.66 -18.23
C ASP A 33 12.17 14.27 -16.83
N ILE A 34 13.03 14.43 -15.83
CA ILE A 34 12.81 14.01 -14.43
C ILE A 34 12.12 15.12 -13.63
N ARG A 35 12.08 16.36 -14.17
CA ARG A 35 11.64 17.56 -13.45
C ARG A 35 10.12 17.65 -13.24
N THR A 36 9.34 16.83 -13.93
CA THR A 36 7.87 16.78 -13.84
C THR A 36 7.34 15.56 -13.09
N ILE A 37 8.22 14.73 -12.54
CA ILE A 37 7.82 13.50 -11.86
C ILE A 37 7.35 13.83 -10.46
N VAL A 38 6.06 13.65 -10.23
CA VAL A 38 5.40 13.95 -8.94
C VAL A 38 5.38 12.74 -8.02
N HIS A 39 5.52 11.52 -8.56
CA HIS A 39 5.45 10.23 -7.84
C HIS A 39 6.35 9.16 -8.48
N GLY A 40 6.78 8.16 -7.71
CA GLY A 40 7.70 7.11 -8.17
C GLY A 40 7.07 6.03 -9.04
N HIS A 41 5.78 6.16 -9.39
CA HIS A 41 4.95 5.13 -10.02
C HIS A 41 5.06 3.76 -9.31
N ASN A 42 5.35 3.78 -8.01
CA ASN A 42 5.49 2.62 -7.17
C ASN A 42 5.26 3.06 -5.71
N GLY A 43 4.10 2.71 -5.17
CA GLY A 43 3.71 3.11 -3.82
C GLY A 43 4.66 2.62 -2.73
N TYR A 44 5.35 1.49 -2.91
CA TYR A 44 6.33 0.99 -1.94
C TYR A 44 7.63 1.79 -1.96
N LEU A 45 8.08 2.17 -3.16
CA LEU A 45 9.27 3.01 -3.32
C LEU A 45 9.00 4.41 -2.74
N ASP A 46 7.82 4.97 -2.99
CA ASP A 46 7.41 6.25 -2.41
C ASP A 46 7.38 6.19 -0.87
N ILE A 47 6.88 5.11 -0.26
CA ILE A 47 6.95 4.93 1.20
C ILE A 47 8.41 4.93 1.69
N ALA A 48 9.28 4.19 1.02
CA ALA A 48 10.68 4.06 1.42
C ALA A 48 11.46 5.39 1.30
N VAL A 49 11.17 6.17 0.26
CA VAL A 49 11.81 7.47 0.00
C VAL A 49 11.29 8.55 0.94
N LEU A 50 9.97 8.59 1.14
CA LEU A 50 9.31 9.64 1.92
C LEU A 50 9.47 9.43 3.42
N MET A 51 9.24 8.19 3.89
CA MET A 51 9.17 7.86 5.32
C MET A 51 10.33 6.99 5.81
N GLY A 52 11.17 6.47 4.90
CA GLY A 52 12.30 5.61 5.23
C GLY A 52 11.99 4.11 5.23
N ILE A 53 13.05 3.31 5.38
CA ILE A 53 13.00 1.85 5.42
C ILE A 53 12.15 1.31 6.60
N PRO A 54 12.20 1.88 7.83
CA PRO A 54 11.37 1.40 8.93
C PRO A 54 9.87 1.47 8.61
N ALA A 55 9.43 2.57 7.98
CA ALA A 55 8.05 2.74 7.56
C ALA A 55 7.67 1.73 6.47
N LEU A 56 8.58 1.47 5.51
CA LEU A 56 8.38 0.42 4.51
C LEU A 56 8.20 -0.95 5.17
N CYS A 57 9.03 -1.31 6.14
CA CYS A 57 8.90 -2.60 6.85
C CYS A 57 7.54 -2.73 7.55
N VAL A 58 7.08 -1.67 8.22
CA VAL A 58 5.76 -1.65 8.87
C VAL A 58 4.64 -1.72 7.84
N ALA A 59 4.76 -1.01 6.71
CA ALA A 59 3.79 -1.05 5.62
C ALA A 59 3.69 -2.45 5.01
N VAL A 60 4.82 -3.08 4.66
CA VAL A 60 4.87 -4.45 4.13
C VAL A 60 4.25 -5.45 5.11
N TYR A 61 4.59 -5.35 6.39
CA TYR A 61 3.99 -6.20 7.41
C TYR A 61 2.47 -5.99 7.50
N THR A 62 2.01 -4.75 7.52
CA THR A 62 0.60 -4.41 7.67
C THR A 62 -0.23 -4.75 6.43
N PHE A 63 0.34 -4.57 5.23
CA PHE A 63 -0.37 -4.67 3.96
C PHE A 63 -0.34 -6.08 3.38
N LEU A 64 0.67 -6.89 3.71
CA LEU A 64 0.81 -8.26 3.18
C LEU A 64 0.70 -9.31 4.27
N VAL A 65 1.46 -9.16 5.36
CA VAL A 65 1.58 -10.22 6.38
C VAL A 65 0.34 -10.28 7.28
N ALA A 66 -0.15 -9.13 7.76
CA ALA A 66 -1.34 -9.06 8.60
C ALA A 66 -2.62 -9.58 7.91
N PRO A 67 -2.98 -9.15 6.68
CA PRO A 67 -4.16 -9.67 6.00
C PRO A 67 -4.02 -11.16 5.68
N LEU A 68 -2.84 -11.64 5.28
CA LEU A 68 -2.62 -13.06 5.07
C LEU A 68 -2.84 -13.87 6.34
N ARG A 69 -2.33 -13.39 7.48
CA ARG A 69 -2.56 -14.02 8.79
C ARG A 69 -4.04 -14.06 9.16
N ASP A 70 -4.76 -12.98 8.90
CA ASP A 70 -6.18 -12.88 9.22
C ASP A 70 -7.03 -13.76 8.30
N TYR A 71 -6.66 -13.88 7.02
CA TYR A 71 -7.26 -14.82 6.07
C TYR A 71 -7.10 -16.28 6.51
N MET A 72 -5.89 -16.69 6.93
CA MET A 72 -5.63 -18.04 7.44
C MET A 72 -6.41 -18.40 8.71
N ARG A 73 -6.91 -17.40 9.44
CA ARG A 73 -7.70 -17.58 10.68
C ARG A 73 -9.19 -17.66 10.45
N ILE A 74 -9.65 -17.48 9.21
CA ILE A 74 -11.07 -17.47 8.91
C ILE A 74 -11.68 -18.85 9.22
N PRO A 75 -12.76 -18.91 10.00
CA PRO A 75 -13.46 -20.16 10.27
C PRO A 75 -14.01 -20.77 8.98
N LEU A 76 -13.91 -22.09 8.84
CA LEU A 76 -14.36 -22.87 7.67
C LEU A 76 -15.90 -22.95 7.55
N ARG A 77 -16.57 -21.80 7.51
CA ARG A 77 -17.99 -21.65 7.22
C ARG A 77 -18.13 -21.05 5.82
N LYS A 78 -19.04 -21.58 5.00
CA LYS A 78 -19.20 -21.16 3.60
C LYS A 78 -19.30 -19.63 3.45
N GLU A 79 -20.13 -18.99 4.25
CA GLU A 79 -20.33 -17.54 4.17
C GLU A 79 -19.08 -16.73 4.57
N ASN A 80 -18.37 -17.18 5.61
CA ASN A 80 -17.12 -16.54 6.04
C ASN A 80 -16.01 -16.72 4.99
N ILE A 81 -15.95 -17.88 4.35
CA ILE A 81 -14.97 -18.16 3.28
C ILE A 81 -15.21 -17.20 2.11
N HIS A 82 -16.45 -17.13 1.58
CA HIS A 82 -16.75 -16.25 0.46
C HIS A 82 -16.48 -14.77 0.74
N LEU A 83 -16.83 -14.31 1.95
CA LEU A 83 -16.58 -12.92 2.35
C LEU A 83 -15.08 -12.67 2.59
N GLY A 84 -14.37 -13.64 3.16
CA GLY A 84 -12.92 -13.64 3.31
C GLY A 84 -12.19 -13.57 1.97
N ASP A 85 -12.59 -14.40 1.01
CA ASP A 85 -12.04 -14.44 -0.34
C ASP A 85 -12.22 -13.09 -1.05
N PHE A 86 -13.41 -12.50 -0.96
CA PHE A 86 -13.68 -11.18 -1.54
C PHE A 86 -12.74 -10.10 -0.98
N PHE A 87 -12.62 -10.00 0.35
CA PHE A 87 -11.73 -9.00 0.94
C PHE A 87 -10.26 -9.28 0.64
N MET A 88 -9.84 -10.54 0.62
CA MET A 88 -8.48 -10.91 0.25
C MET A 88 -8.17 -10.59 -1.22
N MET A 89 -9.13 -10.78 -2.13
CA MET A 89 -8.99 -10.38 -3.54
C MET A 89 -8.82 -8.86 -3.67
N VAL A 90 -9.61 -8.06 -2.95
CA VAL A 90 -9.47 -6.58 -2.96
C VAL A 90 -8.10 -6.16 -2.43
N VAL A 91 -7.67 -6.72 -1.29
CA VAL A 91 -6.36 -6.41 -0.68
C VAL A 91 -5.22 -6.80 -1.61
N LEU A 92 -5.26 -8.02 -2.18
CA LEU A 92 -4.21 -8.51 -3.08
C LEU A 92 -4.16 -7.70 -4.38
N PHE A 93 -5.31 -7.40 -4.97
CA PHE A 93 -5.39 -6.59 -6.18
C PHE A 93 -4.75 -5.21 -5.95
N ALA A 94 -5.17 -4.50 -4.91
CA ALA A 94 -4.60 -3.19 -4.61
C ALA A 94 -3.11 -3.31 -4.24
N ALA A 95 -2.69 -4.28 -3.43
CA ALA A 95 -1.29 -4.48 -3.10
C ALA A 95 -0.40 -4.73 -4.33
N LEU A 96 -0.93 -5.42 -5.35
CA LEU A 96 -0.24 -5.63 -6.63
C LEU A 96 -0.28 -4.37 -7.51
N ASN A 97 -1.42 -3.67 -7.54
CA ASN A 97 -1.57 -2.41 -8.26
C ASN A 97 -0.58 -1.35 -7.74
N ALA A 98 -0.22 -1.40 -6.45
CA ALA A 98 0.75 -0.49 -5.85
C ALA A 98 2.19 -0.64 -6.38
N PHE A 99 2.51 -1.71 -7.11
CA PHE A 99 3.79 -1.80 -7.82
C PHE A 99 3.83 -0.94 -9.09
N PHE A 100 2.66 -0.62 -9.65
CA PHE A 100 2.50 0.16 -10.88
C PHE A 100 2.06 1.59 -10.61
N GLU A 101 1.40 1.84 -9.47
CA GLU A 101 0.94 3.17 -9.10
C GLU A 101 1.19 3.56 -7.65
N SER A 102 1.23 4.88 -7.44
CA SER A 102 1.45 5.49 -6.12
C SER A 102 0.15 6.08 -5.61
N PHE A 103 -0.56 5.32 -4.78
CA PHE A 103 -1.84 5.74 -4.18
C PHE A 103 -1.87 5.56 -2.66
N PHE A 104 -0.86 4.92 -2.06
CA PHE A 104 -0.84 4.74 -0.61
C PHE A 104 -0.79 6.10 0.10
N PHE A 105 -1.58 6.23 1.17
CA PHE A 105 -1.71 7.45 1.98
C PHE A 105 -2.36 8.66 1.28
N HIS A 106 -2.73 8.56 0.01
CA HIS A 106 -3.48 9.60 -0.68
C HIS A 106 -4.97 9.48 -0.34
N ARG A 107 -5.50 10.44 0.43
CA ARG A 107 -6.92 10.41 0.87
C ARG A 107 -7.91 10.53 -0.28
N ALA A 108 -7.54 11.24 -1.34
CA ALA A 108 -8.39 11.44 -2.51
C ALA A 108 -8.48 10.19 -3.40
N ASP A 109 -7.56 9.23 -3.24
CA ASP A 109 -7.51 8.05 -4.09
C ASP A 109 -8.52 6.98 -3.63
N PRO A 110 -9.49 6.61 -4.49
CA PRO A 110 -10.51 5.62 -4.13
C PRO A 110 -9.89 4.24 -3.88
N VAL A 111 -8.81 3.90 -4.59
CA VAL A 111 -8.11 2.60 -4.44
C VAL A 111 -7.55 2.45 -3.03
N TRP A 112 -7.00 3.53 -2.45
CA TRP A 112 -6.52 3.52 -1.07
C TRP A 112 -7.64 3.26 -0.07
N LEU A 113 -8.80 3.90 -0.25
CA LEU A 113 -9.95 3.69 0.61
C LEU A 113 -10.45 2.24 0.53
N PHE A 114 -10.61 1.70 -0.68
CA PHE A 114 -11.02 0.30 -0.87
C PHE A 114 -10.02 -0.69 -0.28
N PHE A 115 -8.72 -0.40 -0.39
CA PHE A 115 -7.68 -1.21 0.23
C PHE A 115 -7.82 -1.25 1.75
N VAL A 116 -7.98 -0.09 2.39
CA VAL A 116 -8.20 0.01 3.84
C VAL A 116 -9.48 -0.73 4.24
N PHE A 117 -10.59 -0.55 3.50
CA PHE A 117 -11.83 -1.29 3.74
C PHE A 117 -11.64 -2.80 3.59
N GLY A 118 -10.86 -3.24 2.61
CA GLY A 118 -10.51 -4.65 2.42
C GLY A 118 -9.79 -5.23 3.63
N MET A 119 -8.76 -4.54 4.13
CA MET A 119 -8.03 -4.97 5.33
C MET A 119 -8.93 -5.03 6.57
N PHE A 120 -9.75 -4.00 6.80
CA PHE A 120 -10.69 -3.98 7.93
C PHE A 120 -11.75 -5.07 7.81
N GLY A 121 -12.32 -5.25 6.62
CA GLY A 121 -13.31 -6.29 6.33
C GLY A 121 -12.75 -7.68 6.62
N LEU A 122 -11.55 -7.97 6.10
CA LEU A 122 -10.85 -9.23 6.34
C LEU A 122 -10.60 -9.48 7.83
N ARG A 123 -10.17 -8.44 8.56
CA ARG A 123 -10.00 -8.51 10.01
C ARG A 123 -11.30 -8.82 10.74
N GLN A 124 -12.41 -8.20 10.34
CA GLN A 124 -13.72 -8.45 10.95
C GLN A 124 -14.20 -9.88 10.69
N VAL A 125 -14.05 -10.40 9.47
CA VAL A 125 -14.42 -11.79 9.13
C VAL A 125 -13.62 -12.80 9.95
N SER A 126 -12.33 -12.51 10.15
CA SER A 126 -11.43 -13.33 10.95
C SER A 126 -11.83 -13.38 12.43
N LEU A 127 -12.23 -12.24 13.01
CA LEU A 127 -12.54 -12.11 14.44
C LEU A 127 -13.99 -12.44 14.80
N ARG A 128 -14.94 -12.16 13.90
CA ARG A 128 -16.38 -12.26 14.15
C ARG A 128 -17.01 -13.18 13.11
N PRO A 129 -17.02 -14.50 13.37
CA PRO A 129 -17.65 -15.46 12.48
C PRO A 129 -19.13 -15.12 12.29
N MET A 130 -19.63 -15.10 11.06
CA MET A 130 -21.05 -14.86 10.81
C MET A 130 -21.90 -15.95 11.47
N ALA A 131 -22.98 -15.52 12.14
CA ALA A 131 -23.93 -16.42 12.78
C ALA A 131 -24.69 -17.18 11.71
N VAL A 132 -24.66 -18.52 11.79
CA VAL A 132 -25.44 -19.37 10.88
C VAL A 132 -26.91 -19.07 11.14
N ARG A 133 -27.61 -18.50 10.16
CA ARG A 133 -29.07 -18.39 10.22
C ARG A 133 -29.62 -19.81 10.08
N GLY A 134 -30.04 -20.39 11.21
CA GLY A 134 -30.70 -21.70 11.22
C GLY A 134 -31.85 -21.69 10.23
N ARG A 135 -31.83 -22.60 9.26
CA ARG A 135 -32.99 -22.87 8.42
C ARG A 135 -34.06 -23.47 9.33
N SER A 136 -35.13 -22.72 9.59
CA SER A 136 -36.41 -23.25 10.09
C SER A 136 -37.06 -24.11 9.02
#